data_AF-A0AAN9AUH3-F1
#
_entry.id   AF-A0AAN9AUH3-F1
#
_cell.length_a   1.000
_cell.length_b   1.000
_cell.length_c   1.000
_cell.angle_alpha   90.00
_cell.angle_beta   90.00
_cell.angle_gamma   90.00
#
_symmetry.space_group_name_H-M   'P 1'
#
loop_
_entity.id
_entity.type
_entity.pdbx_description
1 polymer ?
#
loop_
_entity_poly.entity_id
_entity_poly.type
_entity_poly.pdbx_seq_one_letter_code
_entity_poly.pdbx_strand_id
1 'polypeptide(L)'
;MDLARRYGLEVTRQCHSGAAHVGTSLVDCYRCGQEVAVILRRFGVGATGPTNRLTLSYRDVLILTESDRLRDRAEDPTGRLQFRASDFVQGLRNEGLPVCVRQDHDIIPEEMPDIDLAIPDQITVAHPLAVSGLEPKVVVWLRRPAEDRYMLYAMEHLFAESRCTTHLVVVDAPIRRTEQSSCNNVGCVVFTIVLAIYLFWFIFYPRFFFCMIGNFNYCEF
;
A
#
# COMPACT_ATOMS: atom_id res chain seq x y z
N MET A 1 18.71 8.37 1.27
CA MET A 1 18.34 8.69 -0.12
C MET A 1 17.49 7.53 -0.62
N ASP A 2 16.20 7.76 -0.84
CA ASP A 2 15.18 6.72 -1.13
C ASP A 2 15.54 5.92 -2.39
N LEU A 3 15.58 4.59 -2.25
CA LEU A 3 15.87 3.63 -3.33
C LEU A 3 14.92 3.82 -4.52
N ALA A 4 13.65 4.13 -4.25
CA ALA A 4 12.63 4.47 -5.23
C ALA A 4 13.09 5.47 -6.31
N ARG A 5 13.76 6.57 -5.93
CA ARG A 5 14.18 7.60 -6.90
C ARG A 5 15.28 7.12 -7.85
N ARG A 6 16.06 6.10 -7.48
CA ARG A 6 17.09 5.53 -8.38
C ARG A 6 16.47 4.68 -9.49
N TYR A 7 15.28 4.13 -9.27
CA TYR A 7 14.55 3.32 -10.25
C TYR A 7 13.53 4.13 -11.08
N GLY A 8 13.56 5.46 -10.98
CA GLY A 8 12.63 6.34 -11.70
C GLY A 8 11.23 6.41 -11.10
N LEU A 9 11.05 5.93 -9.86
CA LEU A 9 9.76 5.97 -9.17
C LEU A 9 9.48 7.37 -8.62
N GLU A 10 8.30 7.91 -8.94
CA GLU A 10 7.84 9.18 -8.38
C GLU A 10 7.20 8.94 -7.01
N VAL A 11 7.76 9.54 -5.95
CA VAL A 11 7.25 9.37 -4.58
C VAL A 11 6.54 10.64 -4.12
N THR A 12 5.24 10.53 -3.85
CA THR A 12 4.42 11.58 -3.22
C THR A 12 4.19 11.23 -1.76
N ARG A 13 4.41 12.17 -0.84
CA ARG A 13 4.13 11.98 0.59
C ARG A 13 3.00 12.90 1.05
N GLN A 14 2.08 12.36 1.83
CA GLN A 14 0.99 13.06 2.51
C GLN A 14 1.06 12.77 4.00
N CYS A 15 0.63 13.71 4.82
CA CYS A 15 0.60 13.55 6.27
C CYS A 15 -0.81 13.83 6.77
N HIS A 16 -1.39 12.89 7.51
CA HIS A 16 -2.62 13.11 8.27
C HIS A 16 -2.33 14.12 9.37
N SER A 17 -2.55 15.38 9.05
CA SER A 17 -2.20 16.50 9.91
C SER A 17 -3.11 17.70 9.59
N GLY A 18 -3.45 18.47 10.61
CA GLY A 18 -4.30 19.65 10.47
C GLY A 18 -5.73 19.43 10.94
N ALA A 19 -6.44 20.54 11.16
CA ALA A 19 -7.75 20.55 11.80
C ALA A 19 -8.86 19.89 10.97
N ALA A 20 -8.67 19.72 9.66
CA ALA A 20 -9.62 19.07 8.77
C ALA A 20 -9.55 17.53 8.82
N HIS A 21 -8.47 16.96 9.40
CA HIS A 21 -8.33 15.52 9.57
C HIS A 21 -8.94 15.09 10.90
N VAL A 22 -10.01 14.32 10.81
CA VAL A 22 -10.67 13.70 11.98
C VAL A 22 -10.16 12.28 12.13
N GLY A 23 -10.04 11.82 13.38
CA GLY A 23 -9.61 10.47 13.72
C GLY A 23 -8.11 10.37 14.01
N THR A 24 -7.74 9.31 14.74
CA THR A 24 -6.33 9.00 15.06
C THR A 24 -5.68 8.05 14.05
N SER A 25 -6.48 7.47 13.16
CA SER A 25 -6.06 6.48 12.17
C SER A 25 -6.37 6.99 10.77
N LEU A 26 -5.53 6.62 9.80
CA LEU A 26 -5.72 6.97 8.39
C LEU A 26 -7.01 6.38 7.81
N VAL A 27 -7.35 5.15 8.20
CA VAL A 27 -8.55 4.46 7.69
C VAL A 27 -9.85 5.04 8.24
N ASP A 28 -9.77 5.69 9.40
CA ASP A 28 -10.89 6.39 10.06
C ASP A 28 -10.95 7.87 9.62
N CYS A 29 -10.17 8.28 8.60
CA CYS A 29 -10.10 9.66 8.15
C CYS A 29 -10.71 9.84 6.75
N TYR A 30 -11.91 10.41 6.73
CA TYR A 30 -12.59 10.78 5.48
C TYR A 30 -11.74 11.72 4.61
N ARG A 31 -11.08 12.69 5.24
CA ARG A 31 -10.28 13.70 4.53
C ARG A 31 -9.06 13.10 3.83
N CYS A 32 -8.38 12.14 4.45
CA CYS A 32 -7.29 11.40 3.82
C CYS A 32 -7.78 10.68 2.55
N GLY A 33 -8.97 10.08 2.59
CA GLY A 33 -9.57 9.45 1.42
C GLY A 33 -9.76 10.43 0.27
N GLN A 34 -10.30 11.63 0.54
CA GLN A 34 -10.46 12.65 -0.49
C GLN A 34 -9.14 13.13 -1.08
N GLU A 35 -8.13 13.37 -0.25
CA GLU A 35 -6.84 13.87 -0.70
C GLU A 35 -6.09 12.84 -1.55
N VAL A 36 -6.15 11.56 -1.16
CA VAL A 36 -5.64 10.46 -1.99
C VAL A 36 -6.38 10.41 -3.32
N ALA A 37 -7.72 10.54 -3.34
CA ALA A 37 -8.46 10.53 -4.60
C ALA A 37 -8.05 11.67 -5.54
N VAL A 38 -7.82 12.87 -4.99
CA VAL A 38 -7.32 14.01 -5.76
C VAL A 38 -5.95 13.71 -6.37
N ILE A 39 -5.04 13.07 -5.62
CA ILE A 39 -3.73 12.66 -6.12
C ILE A 39 -3.88 11.63 -7.25
N LEU A 40 -4.70 10.60 -7.07
CA LEU A 40 -4.93 9.56 -8.08
C LEU A 40 -5.52 10.13 -9.38
N ARG A 41 -6.47 11.07 -9.27
CA ARG A 41 -7.00 11.79 -10.44
C ARG A 41 -5.93 12.60 -11.15
N ARG A 42 -4.98 13.23 -10.44
CA ARG A 42 -3.86 13.96 -11.07
C ARG A 42 -2.96 13.04 -11.89
N PHE A 43 -2.83 11.78 -11.47
CA PHE A 43 -2.14 10.73 -12.24
C PHE A 43 -2.95 10.22 -13.44
N GLY A 44 -4.21 10.66 -13.61
CA GLY A 44 -5.06 10.26 -14.72
C GLY A 44 -5.78 8.93 -14.50
N VAL A 45 -5.90 8.47 -13.25
CA VAL A 45 -6.63 7.24 -12.90
C VAL A 45 -8.12 7.40 -13.23
N GLY A 46 -8.64 6.53 -14.09
CA GLY A 46 -10.05 6.53 -14.50
C GLY A 46 -10.42 7.67 -15.46
N ALA A 47 -9.45 8.41 -15.99
CA ALA A 47 -9.73 9.45 -16.98
C ALA A 47 -10.23 8.81 -18.28
N THR A 48 -11.33 9.32 -18.83
CA THR A 48 -11.85 8.92 -20.15
C THR A 48 -11.70 10.11 -21.09
N GLY A 49 -10.54 10.26 -21.74
CA GLY A 49 -10.34 11.38 -22.66
C GLY A 49 -8.98 11.43 -23.36
N PRO A 50 -8.86 12.20 -24.46
CA PRO A 50 -7.68 12.32 -25.31
C PRO A 50 -6.57 13.21 -24.72
N THR A 51 -6.48 13.32 -23.40
CA THR A 51 -5.39 14.03 -22.73
C THR A 51 -4.09 13.25 -22.95
N ASN A 52 -3.02 13.94 -23.37
CA ASN A 52 -1.64 13.45 -23.61
C ASN A 52 -0.95 12.77 -22.39
N ARG A 53 -1.69 12.36 -21.36
CA ARG A 53 -1.19 11.60 -20.21
C ARG A 53 -1.58 10.15 -20.36
N LEU A 54 -0.67 9.25 -20.01
CA LEU A 54 -0.95 7.82 -19.89
C LEU A 54 -2.20 7.62 -19.04
N THR A 55 -3.26 7.13 -19.68
CA THR A 55 -4.53 6.86 -19.01
C THR A 55 -4.35 5.64 -18.11
N LEU A 56 -4.39 5.84 -16.80
CA LEU A 56 -4.29 4.75 -15.84
C LEU A 56 -5.68 4.16 -15.62
N SER A 57 -5.80 2.84 -15.68
CA SER A 57 -7.03 2.14 -15.30
C SER A 57 -7.11 2.04 -13.77
N TYR A 58 -8.32 1.87 -13.23
CA TYR A 58 -8.49 1.65 -11.80
C TYR A 58 -7.72 0.43 -11.28
N ARG A 59 -7.60 -0.62 -12.10
CA ARG A 59 -6.81 -1.82 -11.77
C ARG A 59 -5.30 -1.57 -11.67
N ASP A 60 -4.82 -0.46 -12.23
CA ASP A 60 -3.40 -0.08 -12.16
C ASP A 60 -3.04 0.53 -10.80
N VAL A 61 -4.03 0.70 -9.91
CA VAL A 61 -3.88 1.31 -8.58
C VAL A 61 -4.16 0.28 -7.50
N LEU A 62 -3.25 0.23 -6.53
CA LEU A 62 -3.40 -0.59 -5.33
C LEU A 62 -3.19 0.24 -4.08
N ILE A 63 -4.10 0.14 -3.12
CA ILE A 63 -3.98 0.81 -1.82
C ILE A 63 -3.68 -0.23 -0.75
N LEU A 64 -2.57 -0.05 -0.03
CA LEU A 64 -2.06 -0.98 0.97
C LEU A 64 -2.25 -0.41 2.38
N THR A 65 -2.81 -1.22 3.28
CA THR A 65 -2.95 -0.87 4.71
C THR A 65 -3.03 -2.11 5.60
N GLU A 66 -2.41 -2.07 6.77
CA GLU A 66 -2.50 -3.13 7.80
C GLU A 66 -3.64 -2.92 8.81
N SER A 67 -4.60 -2.04 8.51
CA SER A 67 -5.68 -1.81 9.45
C SER A 67 -6.78 -2.87 9.34
N ASP A 68 -6.99 -3.59 10.44
CA ASP A 68 -8.17 -4.43 10.73
C ASP A 68 -9.51 -3.66 10.76
N ARG A 69 -9.45 -2.33 10.76
CA ARG A 69 -10.63 -1.45 10.67
C ARG A 69 -11.01 -1.10 9.25
N LEU A 70 -10.19 -1.47 8.26
CA LEU A 70 -10.55 -1.31 6.86
C LEU A 70 -11.71 -2.27 6.53
N ARG A 71 -12.83 -1.71 6.05
CA ARG A 71 -14.04 -2.48 5.73
C ARG A 71 -14.74 -1.89 4.53
N ASP A 72 -15.36 -2.75 3.74
CA ASP A 72 -16.34 -2.33 2.74
C ASP A 72 -17.75 -2.21 3.35
N ARG A 73 -18.66 -1.61 2.59
CA ARG A 73 -20.10 -1.65 2.85
C ARG A 73 -20.58 -3.09 2.72
N ALA A 74 -21.23 -3.59 3.76
CA ALA A 74 -21.85 -4.91 3.75
C ALA A 74 -23.34 -4.80 4.09
N GLU A 75 -24.16 -5.52 3.32
CA GLU A 75 -25.60 -5.64 3.52
C GLU A 75 -25.96 -7.10 3.76
N ASP A 76 -26.98 -7.36 4.58
CA ASP A 76 -27.51 -8.71 4.77
C ASP A 76 -28.37 -9.15 3.57
N PRO A 77 -28.78 -10.44 3.51
CA PRO A 77 -29.64 -10.93 2.42
C PRO A 77 -31.01 -10.22 2.33
N THR A 78 -31.41 -9.49 3.37
CA THR A 78 -32.65 -8.69 3.39
C THR A 78 -32.43 -7.24 2.93
N GLY A 79 -31.21 -6.89 2.51
CA GLY A 79 -30.82 -5.55 2.07
C GLY A 79 -30.61 -4.57 3.23
N ARG A 80 -30.54 -5.05 4.48
CA ARG A 80 -30.23 -4.18 5.62
C ARG A 80 -28.73 -4.00 5.74
N LEU A 81 -28.33 -2.74 5.88
CA LEU A 81 -26.94 -2.36 6.11
C LEU A 81 -26.42 -2.97 7.41
N GLN A 82 -25.44 -3.87 7.32
CA GLN A 82 -24.75 -4.42 8.48
C GLN A 82 -23.64 -3.47 8.93
N PHE A 83 -22.81 -3.04 7.98
CA PHE A 83 -21.66 -2.17 8.25
C PHE A 83 -21.48 -1.15 7.13
N ARG A 84 -21.10 0.07 7.51
CA ARG A 84 -20.63 1.08 6.57
C ARG A 84 -19.17 0.82 6.21
N ALA A 85 -18.77 1.25 5.02
CA ALA A 85 -17.36 1.29 4.64
C ALA A 85 -16.58 2.21 5.58
N SER A 86 -15.28 1.99 5.75
CA SER A 86 -14.44 2.89 6.54
C SER A 86 -14.45 4.32 5.97
N ASP A 87 -14.20 5.31 6.81
CA ASP A 87 -14.30 6.72 6.43
C ASP A 87 -13.33 7.07 5.29
N PHE A 88 -12.14 6.48 5.29
CA PHE A 88 -11.19 6.61 4.18
C PHE A 88 -11.78 6.13 2.84
N VAL A 89 -12.43 4.96 2.82
CA VAL A 89 -13.07 4.39 1.62
C VAL A 89 -14.26 5.24 1.18
N GLN A 90 -15.04 5.74 2.15
CA GLN A 90 -16.12 6.69 1.86
C GLN A 90 -15.57 7.98 1.20
N GLY A 91 -14.44 8.50 1.69
CA GLY A 91 -13.78 9.68 1.12
C GLY A 91 -13.34 9.48 -0.33
N LEU A 92 -12.76 8.32 -0.66
CA LEU A 92 -12.40 7.96 -2.04
C LEU A 92 -13.64 7.90 -2.95
N ARG A 93 -14.70 7.22 -2.49
CA ARG A 93 -15.95 7.05 -3.24
C ARG A 93 -16.71 8.35 -3.45
N ASN A 94 -16.68 9.26 -2.47
CA ASN A 94 -17.25 10.59 -2.61
C ASN A 94 -16.55 11.40 -3.70
N GLU A 95 -15.26 11.17 -3.90
CA GLU A 95 -14.50 11.65 -5.05
C GLU A 95 -14.67 10.75 -6.28
N GLY A 96 -15.78 10.02 -6.41
CA GLY A 96 -16.17 9.28 -7.61
C GLY A 96 -15.20 8.16 -8.03
N LEU A 97 -14.30 7.71 -7.14
CA LEU A 97 -13.45 6.56 -7.43
C LEU A 97 -14.21 5.27 -7.06
N PRO A 98 -14.29 4.29 -7.98
CA PRO A 98 -14.78 2.96 -7.65
C PRO A 98 -13.70 2.24 -6.83
N VAL A 99 -14.06 1.79 -5.64
CA VAL A 99 -13.13 1.19 -4.67
C VAL A 99 -13.74 -0.09 -4.14
N CYS A 100 -12.93 -1.13 -4.00
CA CYS A 100 -13.28 -2.37 -3.30
C CYS A 100 -12.27 -2.64 -2.19
N VAL A 101 -12.75 -3.05 -1.01
CA VAL A 101 -11.89 -3.55 0.07
C VAL A 101 -11.80 -5.07 0.00
N ARG A 102 -10.59 -5.61 0.04
CA ARG A 102 -10.31 -7.04 0.19
C ARG A 102 -9.75 -7.32 1.58
N GLN A 103 -10.42 -8.20 2.33
CA GLN A 103 -9.98 -8.62 3.65
C GLN A 103 -9.29 -9.98 3.57
N ASP A 104 -8.42 -10.29 4.54
CA ASP A 104 -7.63 -11.53 4.55
C ASP A 104 -8.50 -12.80 4.55
N HIS A 105 -9.73 -12.75 5.09
CA HIS A 105 -10.65 -13.89 5.07
C HIS A 105 -11.36 -14.09 3.72
N ASP A 106 -11.31 -13.10 2.83
CA ASP A 106 -11.77 -13.25 1.44
C ASP A 106 -10.73 -14.03 0.61
N ILE A 107 -9.57 -14.32 1.18
CA ILE A 107 -8.42 -14.97 0.54
C ILE A 107 -8.42 -16.43 1.00
N ILE A 108 -9.05 -17.30 0.22
CA ILE A 108 -8.92 -18.74 0.40
C ILE A 108 -7.56 -19.14 -0.20
N PRO A 109 -6.58 -19.61 0.60
CA PRO A 109 -5.19 -19.81 0.16
C PRO A 109 -5.02 -20.79 -1.00
N GLU A 110 -6.00 -21.66 -1.22
CA GLU A 110 -5.94 -22.74 -2.20
C GLU A 110 -6.61 -22.38 -3.54
N GLU A 111 -7.37 -21.27 -3.61
CA GLU A 111 -8.24 -20.99 -4.76
C GLU A 111 -7.94 -19.71 -5.54
N MET A 112 -7.06 -18.83 -5.05
CA MET A 112 -6.89 -17.53 -5.68
C MET A 112 -5.53 -17.40 -6.39
N PRO A 113 -5.49 -17.53 -7.74
CA PRO A 113 -4.33 -17.06 -8.49
C PRO A 113 -4.19 -15.55 -8.28
N ASP A 114 -2.95 -15.06 -8.18
CA ASP A 114 -2.57 -13.65 -7.94
C ASP A 114 -3.30 -12.63 -8.85
N ILE A 115 -3.92 -13.09 -9.94
CA ILE A 115 -4.65 -12.33 -10.96
C ILE A 115 -6.05 -11.88 -10.50
N ASP A 116 -6.71 -12.58 -9.56
CA ASP A 116 -8.15 -12.36 -9.25
C ASP A 116 -8.44 -11.28 -8.19
N LEU A 117 -7.40 -10.72 -7.57
CA LEU A 117 -7.54 -9.65 -6.57
C LEU A 117 -7.80 -8.28 -7.19
N ALA A 118 -7.33 -8.07 -8.42
CA ALA A 118 -7.56 -6.85 -9.18
C ALA A 118 -8.94 -6.94 -9.84
N ILE A 119 -9.97 -6.42 -9.17
CA ILE A 119 -11.30 -6.35 -9.77
C ILE A 119 -11.23 -5.41 -10.97
N PRO A 120 -11.62 -5.86 -12.17
CA PRO A 120 -11.71 -4.99 -13.34
C PRO A 120 -12.59 -3.78 -12.99
N ASP A 121 -12.08 -2.58 -13.25
CA ASP A 121 -12.77 -1.30 -13.04
C ASP A 121 -12.91 -0.80 -11.60
N GLN A 122 -12.21 -1.39 -10.63
CA GLN A 122 -12.17 -0.85 -9.27
C GLN A 122 -10.74 -0.73 -8.74
N ILE A 123 -10.54 0.22 -7.83
CA ILE A 123 -9.30 0.34 -7.06
C ILE A 123 -9.38 -0.65 -5.90
N THR A 124 -8.42 -1.55 -5.80
CA THR A 124 -8.34 -2.50 -4.69
C THR A 124 -7.66 -1.84 -3.49
N VAL A 125 -8.29 -1.95 -2.32
CA VAL A 125 -7.68 -1.64 -1.02
C VAL A 125 -7.53 -2.95 -0.26
N ALA A 126 -6.30 -3.29 0.11
CA ALA A 126 -6.02 -4.60 0.69
C ALA A 126 -4.88 -4.55 1.71
N HIS A 127 -4.77 -5.62 2.48
CA HIS A 127 -3.62 -5.89 3.32
C HIS A 127 -2.37 -6.16 2.44
N PRO A 128 -1.15 -5.74 2.81
CA PRO A 128 0.05 -5.99 2.00
C PRO A 128 0.29 -7.47 1.68
N LEU A 129 -0.05 -8.36 2.63
CA LEU A 129 0.09 -9.81 2.43
C LEU A 129 -0.96 -10.40 1.49
N ALA A 130 -2.08 -9.68 1.28
CA ALA A 130 -3.18 -10.14 0.46
C ALA A 130 -2.90 -10.06 -1.03
N VAL A 131 -1.84 -9.37 -1.45
CA VAL A 131 -1.62 -8.91 -2.84
C VAL A 131 -0.26 -9.32 -3.38
N SER A 132 0.24 -10.46 -2.90
CA SER A 132 1.46 -11.05 -3.46
C SER A 132 1.27 -11.31 -4.97
N GLY A 133 2.28 -11.00 -5.77
CA GLY A 133 2.26 -11.23 -7.22
C GLY A 133 1.72 -10.08 -8.08
N LEU A 134 1.04 -9.09 -7.49
CA LEU A 134 0.56 -7.92 -8.23
C LEU A 134 1.66 -6.86 -8.39
N GLU A 135 1.81 -6.33 -9.60
CA GLU A 135 2.72 -5.22 -9.93
C GLU A 135 1.94 -4.00 -10.44
N PRO A 136 1.21 -3.29 -9.55
CA PRO A 136 0.47 -2.09 -9.93
C PRO A 136 1.39 -0.96 -10.39
N LYS A 137 0.84 -0.07 -11.23
CA LYS A 137 1.56 1.14 -11.64
C LYS A 137 1.63 2.16 -10.53
N VAL A 138 0.57 2.25 -9.72
CA VAL A 138 0.46 3.18 -8.61
C VAL A 138 0.18 2.39 -7.33
N VAL A 139 1.03 2.59 -6.32
CA VAL A 139 0.80 2.07 -4.97
C VAL A 139 0.51 3.23 -4.04
N VAL A 140 -0.57 3.15 -3.27
CA VAL A 140 -0.83 4.05 -2.15
C VAL A 140 -0.61 3.27 -0.85
N TRP A 141 0.39 3.63 -0.07
CA TRP A 141 0.67 2.99 1.20
C TRP A 141 0.18 3.86 2.37
N LEU A 142 -0.79 3.35 3.13
CA LEU A 142 -1.30 3.99 4.34
C LEU A 142 -0.45 3.55 5.53
N ARG A 143 0.55 4.37 5.85
CA ARG A 143 1.61 4.05 6.81
C ARG A 143 1.11 4.22 8.25
N ARG A 144 1.11 3.12 9.01
CA ARG A 144 0.79 3.10 10.44
C ARG A 144 1.94 3.74 11.24
N PRO A 145 1.68 4.41 12.38
CA PRO A 145 2.77 4.83 13.26
C PRO A 145 3.52 3.59 13.76
N ALA A 146 4.85 3.64 13.70
CA ALA A 146 5.72 2.56 14.13
C ALA A 146 5.68 2.42 15.66
N GLU A 147 4.69 1.70 16.17
CA GLU A 147 4.68 1.21 17.55
C GLU A 147 5.54 -0.07 17.56
N ASP A 148 6.84 0.09 17.87
CA ASP A 148 7.85 -0.94 18.14
C ASP A 148 8.11 -2.03 17.06
N ARG A 149 7.43 -1.97 15.91
CA ARG A 149 7.53 -2.96 14.82
C ARG A 149 8.42 -2.47 13.67
N TYR A 150 9.67 -2.13 13.97
CA TYR A 150 10.62 -1.64 12.96
C TYR A 150 10.90 -2.63 11.81
N MET A 151 10.94 -3.93 12.09
CA MET A 151 11.15 -4.97 11.07
C MET A 151 9.92 -5.13 10.16
N LEU A 152 8.74 -5.25 10.78
CA LEU A 152 7.40 -4.95 10.23
C LEU A 152 7.45 -3.92 9.10
N TYR A 153 7.71 -2.70 9.57
CA TYR A 153 7.74 -1.48 8.80
C TYR A 153 8.72 -1.50 7.63
N ALA A 154 9.95 -2.00 7.87
CA ALA A 154 10.97 -2.04 6.82
C ALA A 154 10.57 -2.99 5.69
N MET A 155 9.95 -4.13 6.03
CA MET A 155 9.46 -5.08 5.04
C MET A 155 8.29 -4.50 4.24
N GLU A 156 7.33 -3.84 4.88
CA GLU A 156 6.19 -3.21 4.22
C GLU A 156 6.61 -2.08 3.27
N HIS A 157 7.58 -1.25 3.70
CA HIS A 157 8.12 -0.19 2.85
C HIS A 157 8.82 -0.76 1.61
N LEU A 158 9.67 -1.78 1.79
CA LEU A 158 10.32 -2.47 0.67
C LEU A 158 9.30 -3.17 -0.22
N PHE A 159 8.24 -3.75 0.36
CA PHE A 159 7.16 -4.36 -0.39
C PHE A 159 6.44 -3.31 -1.25
N ALA A 160 6.01 -2.20 -0.68
CA ALA A 160 5.35 -1.13 -1.43
C ALA A 160 6.25 -0.54 -2.53
N GLU A 161 7.54 -0.31 -2.25
CA GLU A 161 8.51 0.19 -3.23
C GLU A 161 8.78 -0.81 -4.36
N SER A 162 8.89 -2.10 -4.05
CA SER A 162 9.19 -3.16 -5.04
C SER A 162 8.02 -3.53 -5.94
N ARG A 163 6.77 -3.32 -5.49
CA ARG A 163 5.56 -3.62 -6.27
C ARG A 163 5.12 -2.47 -7.18
N CYS A 164 5.66 -1.28 -6.98
CA CYS A 164 5.24 -0.09 -7.71
C CYS A 164 6.11 0.15 -8.95
N THR A 165 5.49 0.29 -10.13
CA THR A 165 6.25 0.55 -11.36
C THR A 165 6.34 2.02 -11.75
N THR A 166 5.44 2.90 -11.29
CA THR A 166 5.47 4.34 -11.68
C THR A 166 5.37 5.34 -10.53
N HIS A 167 4.36 5.25 -9.66
CA HIS A 167 4.11 6.25 -8.60
C HIS A 167 3.80 5.62 -7.24
N LEU A 168 4.59 5.95 -6.23
CA LEU A 168 4.33 5.57 -4.85
C LEU A 168 3.78 6.76 -4.07
N VAL A 169 2.58 6.62 -3.51
CA VAL A 169 1.98 7.60 -2.61
C VAL A 169 2.07 7.06 -1.18
N VAL A 170 2.78 7.74 -0.30
CA VAL A 170 2.88 7.38 1.11
C VAL A 170 2.02 8.33 1.92
N VAL A 171 1.06 7.80 2.68
CA VAL A 171 0.22 8.59 3.59
C VAL A 171 0.61 8.26 5.01
N ASP A 172 1.07 9.27 5.74
CA ASP A 172 1.62 9.11 7.08
C ASP A 172 0.60 9.46 8.15
N ALA A 173 0.38 8.55 9.08
CA ALA A 173 -0.32 8.87 10.32
C ALA A 173 0.50 9.91 11.13
N PRO A 174 -0.18 10.76 11.93
CA PRO A 174 0.52 11.73 12.76
C PRO A 174 1.38 10.98 13.77
N ILE A 175 2.66 11.33 13.83
CA ILE A 175 3.55 10.86 14.89
C ILE A 175 2.98 11.42 16.21
N ARG A 176 2.54 10.56 17.12
CA ARG A 176 2.19 10.98 18.49
C ARG A 176 3.47 11.55 19.11
N ARG A 177 3.58 12.88 19.14
CA ARG A 177 4.66 13.57 19.83
C ARG A 177 4.45 13.40 21.33
N THR A 178 4.97 12.34 21.92
CA THR A 178 5.58 12.49 23.25
C THR A 178 6.92 13.20 23.02
N GLU A 179 6.92 14.51 23.28
CA GLU A 179 8.08 15.40 23.35
C GLU A 179 9.00 15.47 22.11
N GLN A 180 8.71 16.48 21.30
CA GLN A 180 9.67 17.45 20.75
C GLN A 180 11.13 16.96 20.58
N SER A 181 11.42 16.21 19.52
CA SER A 181 12.74 16.22 18.91
C SER A 181 12.63 16.59 17.43
N SER A 182 13.37 17.63 17.10
CA SER A 182 13.59 18.22 15.79
C SER A 182 13.88 17.14 14.74
N CYS A 183 13.35 17.34 13.54
CA CYS A 183 13.57 16.54 12.34
C CYS A 183 15.06 16.56 11.93
N ASN A 184 15.93 15.85 12.66
CA ASN A 184 17.36 15.73 12.35
C ASN A 184 17.76 14.25 12.27
N ASN A 185 17.95 13.78 11.03
CA ASN A 185 19.03 12.88 10.58
C ASN A 185 19.39 11.62 11.40
N VAL A 186 18.45 10.94 12.06
CA VAL A 186 18.73 9.59 12.62
C VAL A 186 18.64 8.47 11.56
N GLY A 187 18.00 8.75 10.42
CA GLY A 187 17.81 7.77 9.34
C GLY A 187 19.07 7.33 8.59
N CYS A 188 20.21 7.99 8.79
CA CYS A 188 21.42 7.73 8.00
C CYS A 188 22.34 6.65 8.60
N VAL A 189 22.26 6.37 9.90
CA VAL A 189 23.15 5.40 10.57
C VAL A 189 22.57 3.99 10.59
N VAL A 190 21.24 3.87 10.67
CA VAL A 190 20.56 2.56 10.68
C VAL A 190 20.53 1.94 9.27
N PHE A 191 20.40 2.78 8.23
CA PHE A 191 20.41 2.33 6.84
C PHE A 191 21.74 1.66 6.44
N THR A 192 22.87 2.17 6.94
CA THR A 192 24.20 1.57 6.71
C THR A 192 24.36 0.22 7.39
N ILE A 193 23.79 0.03 8.59
CA ILE A 193 23.90 -1.25 9.32
C ILE A 193 23.04 -2.33 8.66
N VAL A 194 21.80 -2.00 8.25
CA VAL A 194 20.91 -2.97 7.59
C VAL A 194 21.43 -3.35 6.20
N LEU A 195 21.95 -2.40 5.43
CA LEU A 195 22.61 -2.69 4.14
C LEU A 195 23.86 -3.54 4.32
N ALA A 196 24.64 -3.31 5.38
CA ALA A 196 25.82 -4.12 5.69
C ALA A 196 25.45 -5.55 6.10
N ILE A 197 24.37 -5.75 6.87
CA ILE A 197 23.88 -7.09 7.22
C ILE A 197 23.35 -7.82 5.98
N TYR A 198 22.62 -7.12 5.09
CA TYR A 198 22.15 -7.71 3.83
C TYR A 198 23.28 -8.08 2.89
N LEU A 199 24.28 -7.21 2.71
CA LEU A 199 25.47 -7.51 1.91
C LEU A 199 26.29 -8.64 2.53
N PHE A 200 26.39 -8.70 3.86
CA PHE A 200 27.07 -9.79 4.57
C PHE A 200 26.39 -11.13 4.29
N TRP A 201 25.06 -11.19 4.38
CA TRP A 201 24.31 -12.42 4.05
C TRP A 201 24.42 -12.81 2.58
N PHE A 202 24.41 -11.83 1.66
CA PHE A 202 24.53 -12.09 0.22
C PHE A 202 25.92 -12.58 -0.20
N ILE A 203 26.98 -12.08 0.47
CA ILE A 203 28.37 -12.47 0.21
C ILE A 203 28.71 -13.81 0.85
N PHE A 204 28.25 -14.08 2.08
CA PHE A 204 28.66 -15.27 2.83
C PHE A 204 27.72 -16.47 2.69
N TYR A 205 26.46 -16.28 2.26
CA TYR A 205 25.47 -17.36 2.13
C TYR A 205 24.73 -17.40 0.78
N PRO A 206 25.41 -17.37 -0.38
CA PRO A 206 24.75 -17.36 -1.69
C PRO A 206 23.93 -18.63 -1.98
N ARG A 207 24.21 -19.74 -1.29
CA ARG A 207 23.51 -21.03 -1.47
C ARG A 207 22.14 -21.10 -0.79
N PHE A 208 21.88 -20.28 0.23
CA PHE A 208 20.57 -20.29 0.91
C PHE A 208 19.51 -19.50 0.14
N PHE A 209 19.92 -18.49 -0.65
CA PHE A 209 18.98 -17.63 -1.37
C PHE A 209 18.38 -18.29 -2.62
N PHE A 210 19.11 -19.22 -3.26
CA PHE A 210 18.60 -19.98 -4.41
C PHE A 210 17.52 -21.01 -4.05
N CYS A 211 17.41 -21.41 -2.77
CA CYS A 211 16.43 -22.41 -2.35
C CYS A 211 15.04 -21.81 -2.06
N MET A 212 14.94 -20.51 -1.76
CA MET A 212 13.64 -19.85 -1.53
C MET A 212 12.99 -19.27 -2.81
N ILE A 213 13.73 -19.18 -3.93
CA ILE A 213 13.20 -18.65 -5.20
C ILE A 213 12.93 -19.79 -6.21
N GLY A 214 13.42 -21.01 -5.96
CA GLY A 214 13.23 -22.16 -6.84
C GLY A 214 12.37 -23.24 -6.21
N ASN A 215 11.04 -23.13 -6.33
CA ASN A 215 10.15 -24.29 -6.29
C ASN A 215 9.26 -24.30 -7.52
N PHE A 216 9.85 -24.75 -8.64
CA PHE A 216 9.13 -25.41 -9.70
C PHE A 216 9.94 -26.65 -10.12
N ASN A 217 9.36 -27.81 -9.81
CA ASN A 217 9.50 -29.14 -10.42
C ASN A 217 10.85 -29.61 -10.96
N TYR A 218 11.35 -30.71 -10.39
CA TYR A 218 11.71 -31.89 -11.17
C TYR A 218 11.35 -33.17 -10.39
N CYS A 219 10.21 -33.77 -10.73
CA CYS A 219 10.07 -35.22 -10.75
C CYS A 219 10.36 -35.66 -12.19
N GLU A 220 11.48 -36.35 -12.42
CA GLU A 220 11.59 -37.51 -13.31
C GLU A 220 12.99 -38.12 -13.23
N PHE A 221 12.98 -39.46 -13.09
CA PHE A 221 14.05 -40.47 -12.94
C PHE A 221 14.73 -40.62 -11.57
#